data_AF-A0A2S7L1D6-F1
#
_entry.id   AF-A0A2S7L1D6-F1
#
_cell.length_a   1.000
_cell.length_b   1.000
_cell.length_c   1.000
_cell.angle_alpha   90.00
_cell.angle_beta   90.00
_cell.angle_gamma   90.00
#
_symmetry.space_group_name_H-M   'P 1'
#
loop_
_entity.id
_entity.type
_entity.pdbx_description
1 polymer ?
#
loop_
_entity_poly.entity_id
_entity_poly.type
_entity_poly.pdbx_seq_one_letter_code
_entity_poly.pdbx_strand_id
1 'polypeptide(L)'
;MKRVNQLLTEGASELIKRANVHDNSKLEIPEKELFDEYTPKLKDCTYGSDEYKEFLKGLKVALDHHYQNNSHHPEHYKNGVNGFDLFDLIEMFFDWKASTERHADGNIMKSIEINKGRFELSEQLCDIMRNTAVRLGYDK
;
A
#
# COMPACT_ATOMS: atom_id res chain seq x y z
N MET A 1 30.03 -14.09 -9.06
CA MET A 1 28.73 -14.13 -9.78
C MET A 1 27.71 -15.08 -9.15
N LYS A 2 28.02 -16.35 -8.83
CA LYS A 2 27.03 -17.30 -8.24
C LYS A 2 26.35 -16.82 -6.94
N ARG A 3 27.10 -16.17 -6.04
CA ARG A 3 26.52 -15.70 -4.76
C ARG A 3 25.44 -14.62 -4.95
N VAL A 4 25.62 -13.71 -5.91
CA VAL A 4 24.62 -12.67 -6.20
C VAL A 4 23.31 -13.32 -6.68
N ASN A 5 23.38 -14.31 -7.57
CA ASN A 5 22.19 -15.03 -8.02
C ASN A 5 21.45 -15.73 -6.86
N GLN A 6 22.20 -16.33 -5.92
CA GLN A 6 21.61 -16.94 -4.72
C GLN A 6 20.90 -15.89 -3.88
N LEU A 7 21.54 -14.76 -3.58
CA LEU A 7 20.95 -13.66 -2.81
C LEU A 7 19.71 -13.07 -3.50
N LEU A 8 19.72 -12.92 -4.82
CA LEU A 8 18.55 -12.48 -5.59
C LEU A 8 17.41 -13.49 -5.50
N THR A 9 17.72 -14.79 -5.51
CA THR A 9 16.73 -15.86 -5.34
C THR A 9 16.16 -15.88 -3.93
N GLU A 10 17.00 -15.64 -2.91
CA GLU A 10 16.57 -15.46 -1.52
C GLU A 10 15.61 -14.26 -1.40
N GLY A 11 15.94 -13.11 -2.00
CA GLY A 11 15.07 -11.94 -2.03
C GLY A 11 13.75 -12.18 -2.78
N ALA A 12 13.77 -12.88 -3.91
CA ALA A 12 12.54 -13.27 -4.61
C ALA A 12 11.66 -14.20 -3.77
N SER A 13 12.28 -15.12 -3.00
CA SER A 13 11.55 -15.99 -2.08
C SER A 13 10.87 -15.21 -0.97
N GLU A 14 11.49 -14.13 -0.48
CA GLU A 14 10.88 -13.26 0.52
C GLU A 14 9.66 -12.51 -0.03
N LEU A 15 9.77 -11.96 -1.25
CA LEU A 15 8.63 -11.34 -1.93
C LEU A 15 7.46 -12.32 -2.12
N ILE A 16 7.74 -13.58 -2.45
CA ILE A 16 6.70 -14.62 -2.58
C ILE A 16 6.01 -14.88 -1.24
N LYS A 17 6.77 -14.98 -0.13
CA LYS A 17 6.17 -15.17 1.20
C LYS A 17 5.26 -14.01 1.56
N ARG A 18 5.72 -12.77 1.36
CA ARG A 18 4.94 -11.56 1.65
C ARG A 18 3.68 -11.50 0.80
N ALA A 19 3.76 -11.80 -0.49
CA ALA A 19 2.59 -11.88 -1.37
C ALA A 19 1.53 -12.89 -0.88
N ASN A 20 1.93 -14.02 -0.30
CA ASN A 20 1.00 -15.03 0.23
C ASN A 20 0.29 -14.61 1.52
N VAL A 21 0.79 -13.59 2.21
CA VAL A 21 0.24 -13.12 3.49
C VAL A 21 -0.17 -11.65 3.49
N HIS A 22 -0.03 -10.97 2.35
CA HIS A 22 -0.38 -9.57 2.16
C HIS A 22 -1.82 -9.33 2.64
N ASP A 23 -1.97 -8.41 3.59
CA ASP A 23 -3.24 -8.01 4.17
C ASP A 23 -4.06 -9.13 4.83
N ASN A 24 -3.44 -10.25 5.22
CA ASN A 24 -4.15 -11.35 5.88
C ASN A 24 -4.88 -10.92 7.16
N SER A 25 -4.44 -9.85 7.82
CA SER A 25 -5.12 -9.28 8.98
C SER A 25 -6.57 -8.87 8.67
N LYS A 26 -6.91 -8.56 7.41
CA LYS A 26 -8.27 -8.26 6.95
C LYS A 26 -9.23 -9.45 7.05
N LEU A 27 -8.71 -10.66 7.20
CA LEU A 27 -9.52 -11.88 7.33
C LEU A 27 -9.93 -12.16 8.78
N GLU A 28 -9.38 -11.39 9.73
CA GLU A 28 -9.56 -11.58 11.17
C GLU A 28 -10.29 -10.39 11.81
N ILE A 29 -10.87 -10.60 12.99
CA ILE A 29 -11.47 -9.53 13.81
C ILE A 29 -10.33 -8.67 14.38
N PRO A 30 -10.44 -7.32 14.42
CA PRO A 30 -11.64 -6.52 14.14
C PRO A 30 -11.78 -6.05 12.68
N GLU A 31 -10.81 -6.32 11.83
CA GLU A 31 -10.77 -5.78 10.47
C GLU A 31 -11.88 -6.35 9.59
N LYS A 32 -12.07 -7.67 9.62
CA LYS A 32 -12.98 -8.37 8.72
C LYS A 32 -14.39 -7.79 8.73
N GLU A 33 -14.98 -7.66 9.91
CA GLU A 33 -16.37 -7.20 10.06
C GLU A 33 -16.54 -5.76 9.57
N LEU A 34 -15.58 -4.89 9.90
CA LEU A 34 -15.63 -3.49 9.54
C LEU A 34 -15.34 -3.27 8.04
N PHE A 35 -14.40 -3.98 7.44
CA PHE A 35 -14.18 -3.90 6.00
C PHE A 35 -15.36 -4.47 5.20
N ASP A 36 -15.94 -5.60 5.64
CA ASP A 36 -17.14 -6.16 5.02
C ASP A 36 -18.31 -5.16 5.03
N GLU A 37 -18.47 -4.39 6.12
CA GLU A 37 -19.51 -3.37 6.24
C GLU A 37 -19.22 -2.10 5.40
N TYR A 38 -18.01 -1.55 5.50
CA TYR A 38 -17.72 -0.21 4.98
C TYR A 38 -17.13 -0.19 3.58
N THR A 39 -16.46 -1.24 3.10
CA THR A 39 -15.90 -1.27 1.74
C THR A 39 -16.96 -1.04 0.64
N PRO A 40 -18.16 -1.66 0.70
CA PRO A 40 -19.23 -1.37 -0.25
C PRO A 40 -19.72 0.09 -0.16
N LYS A 41 -19.84 0.64 1.05
CA LYS A 41 -20.28 2.04 1.27
C LYS A 41 -19.28 3.05 0.72
N LEU A 42 -17.98 2.77 0.87
CA LEU A 42 -16.90 3.60 0.38
C LEU A 42 -16.85 3.63 -1.16
N LYS A 43 -17.23 2.54 -1.82
CA LYS A 43 -17.21 2.44 -3.29
C LYS A 43 -18.15 3.46 -3.95
N ASP A 44 -19.31 3.72 -3.33
CA ASP A 44 -20.35 4.57 -3.91
C ASP A 44 -20.24 6.04 -3.46
N CYS A 45 -19.34 6.34 -2.51
CA CYS A 45 -19.14 7.70 -2.02
C CYS A 45 -18.04 8.44 -2.80
N THR A 46 -18.17 9.76 -2.93
CA THR A 46 -17.11 10.58 -3.52
C THR A 46 -15.90 10.66 -2.56
N TYR A 47 -14.72 10.31 -3.06
CA TYR A 47 -13.47 10.38 -2.29
C TYR A 47 -13.27 11.77 -1.67
N GLY A 48 -13.03 11.82 -0.36
CA GLY A 48 -12.83 13.07 0.38
C GLY A 48 -14.11 13.84 0.76
N SER A 49 -15.29 13.34 0.40
CA SER A 49 -16.57 13.91 0.86
C SER A 49 -16.76 13.77 2.39
N ASP A 50 -17.73 14.47 2.97
CA ASP A 50 -17.99 14.36 4.41
C ASP A 50 -18.55 12.98 4.79
N GLU A 51 -19.32 12.35 3.89
CA GLU A 51 -19.77 10.97 4.06
C GLU A 51 -18.60 9.98 4.04
N TYR A 52 -17.65 10.16 3.10
CA TYR A 52 -16.41 9.38 3.07
C TYR A 52 -15.64 9.51 4.39
N LYS A 53 -15.45 10.74 4.90
CA LYS A 53 -14.77 10.98 6.17
C LYS A 53 -15.50 10.34 7.35
N GLU A 54 -16.83 10.33 7.34
CA GLU A 54 -17.62 9.70 8.39
C GLU A 54 -17.45 8.18 8.38
N PHE A 55 -17.49 7.54 7.21
CA PHE A 55 -17.19 6.11 7.08
C PHE A 55 -15.77 5.77 7.54
N LEU A 56 -14.79 6.64 7.30
CA LEU A 56 -13.44 6.44 7.82
C LEU A 56 -13.36 6.45 9.35
N LYS A 57 -14.25 7.20 10.05
CA LYS A 57 -14.31 7.14 11.52
C LYS A 57 -14.79 5.76 12.00
N GLY A 58 -15.80 5.20 11.34
CA GLY A 58 -16.29 3.85 11.61
C GLY A 58 -15.25 2.77 11.33
N LEU A 59 -14.41 2.98 10.31
CA LEU A 59 -13.29 2.10 9.97
C LEU A 59 -12.04 2.28 10.83
N LYS A 60 -11.96 3.30 11.69
CA LYS A 60 -10.71 3.67 12.35
C LYS A 60 -10.08 2.50 13.10
N VAL A 61 -10.87 1.70 13.81
CA VAL A 61 -10.37 0.53 14.57
C VAL A 61 -9.76 -0.52 13.64
N ALA A 62 -10.41 -0.80 12.50
CA ALA A 62 -9.85 -1.71 11.49
C ALA A 62 -8.57 -1.13 10.87
N LEU A 63 -8.56 0.14 10.50
CA LEU A 63 -7.39 0.79 9.90
C LEU A 63 -6.20 0.82 10.86
N ASP A 64 -6.41 1.17 12.13
CA ASP A 64 -5.34 1.16 13.13
C ASP A 64 -4.78 -0.26 13.32
N HIS A 65 -5.63 -1.28 13.41
CA HIS A 65 -5.21 -2.68 13.50
C HIS A 65 -4.47 -3.12 12.23
N HIS A 66 -4.95 -2.71 11.06
CA HIS A 66 -4.36 -3.02 9.77
C HIS A 66 -2.94 -2.47 9.64
N TYR A 67 -2.74 -1.19 9.96
CA TYR A 67 -1.43 -0.57 9.91
C TYR A 67 -0.47 -1.19 10.93
N GLN A 68 -0.95 -1.60 12.11
CA GLN A 68 -0.11 -2.29 13.11
C GLN A 68 0.35 -3.68 12.67
N ASN A 69 -0.39 -4.36 11.80
CA ASN A 69 -0.08 -5.74 11.38
C ASN A 69 0.55 -5.85 9.98
N ASN A 70 0.51 -4.80 9.17
CA ASN A 70 1.03 -4.82 7.80
C ASN A 70 2.11 -3.75 7.62
N SER A 71 3.37 -4.19 7.59
CA SER A 71 4.54 -3.31 7.61
C SER A 71 4.77 -2.52 6.32
N HIS A 72 4.14 -2.88 5.22
CA HIS A 72 4.23 -2.11 3.97
C HIS A 72 3.45 -0.78 4.02
N HIS A 73 2.72 -0.49 5.10
CA HIS A 73 2.11 0.82 5.33
C HIS A 73 3.03 1.74 6.15
N PRO A 74 3.26 3.00 5.72
CA PRO A 74 4.07 3.96 6.49
C PRO A 74 3.56 4.16 7.92
N GLU A 75 2.24 4.10 8.12
CA GLU A 75 1.57 4.20 9.42
C GLU A 75 1.95 3.09 10.41
N HIS A 76 2.51 1.96 9.95
CA HIS A 76 3.06 0.92 10.81
C HIS A 76 4.20 1.44 11.70
N TYR A 77 5.00 2.35 11.15
CA TYR A 77 6.24 2.82 11.78
C TYR A 77 6.08 4.23 12.36
N LYS A 78 6.69 4.43 13.54
CA LYS A 78 6.71 5.76 14.19
C LYS A 78 7.43 6.83 13.36
N ASN A 79 8.40 6.43 12.53
CA ASN A 79 9.17 7.30 11.64
C ASN A 79 8.74 7.19 10.16
N GLY A 80 7.51 6.70 9.91
CA GLY A 80 6.95 6.60 8.55
C GLY A 80 7.77 5.71 7.63
N VAL A 81 7.91 6.12 6.36
CA VAL A 81 8.68 5.38 5.36
C VAL A 81 10.16 5.21 5.73
N ASN A 82 10.71 6.03 6.63
CA ASN A 82 12.07 5.82 7.13
C ASN A 82 12.22 4.59 8.04
N GLY A 83 11.11 3.92 8.39
CA GLY A 83 11.10 2.64 9.08
C GLY A 83 11.14 1.42 8.16
N PHE A 84 10.97 1.61 6.85
CA PHE A 84 10.86 0.53 5.88
C PHE A 84 12.19 -0.19 5.64
N ASP A 85 12.11 -1.50 5.41
CA ASP A 85 13.11 -2.22 4.64
C ASP A 85 12.82 -2.19 3.12
N LEU A 86 13.65 -2.85 2.33
CA LEU A 86 13.47 -2.90 0.87
C LEU A 86 12.19 -3.64 0.45
N PHE A 87 11.75 -4.64 1.21
CA PHE A 87 10.58 -5.45 0.90
C PHE A 87 9.29 -4.72 1.25
N ASP A 88 9.27 -3.96 2.34
CA ASP A 88 8.15 -3.06 2.67
C ASP A 88 7.92 -2.04 1.55
N LEU A 89 9.01 -1.42 1.05
CA LEU A 89 8.93 -0.47 -0.05
C LEU A 89 8.40 -1.11 -1.35
N ILE A 90 8.89 -2.30 -1.70
CA ILE A 90 8.44 -3.01 -2.91
C ILE A 90 6.97 -3.40 -2.78
N GLU A 91 6.55 -3.92 -1.63
CA GLU A 91 5.16 -4.29 -1.39
C GLU A 91 4.24 -3.06 -1.42
N MET A 92 4.62 -1.95 -0.77
CA MET A 92 3.85 -0.70 -0.81
C MET A 92 3.63 -0.20 -2.23
N PHE A 93 4.67 -0.27 -3.09
CA PHE A 93 4.55 0.14 -4.48
C PHE A 93 3.51 -0.70 -5.25
N PHE A 94 3.51 -2.02 -5.05
CA PHE A 94 2.52 -2.90 -5.69
C PHE A 94 1.13 -2.79 -5.08
N ASP A 95 1.01 -2.56 -3.76
CA ASP A 95 -0.26 -2.26 -3.10
C ASP A 95 -0.89 -0.98 -3.68
N TRP A 96 -0.11 0.09 -3.81
CA TRP A 96 -0.59 1.33 -4.42
C TRP A 96 -1.01 1.13 -5.87
N LYS A 97 -0.29 0.30 -6.63
CA LYS A 97 -0.71 -0.04 -8.00
C LYS A 97 -2.05 -0.79 -7.99
N ALA A 98 -2.19 -1.83 -7.18
CA ALA A 98 -3.44 -2.59 -7.08
C ALA A 98 -4.61 -1.72 -6.62
N SER A 99 -4.37 -0.79 -5.69
CA SER A 99 -5.35 0.18 -5.23
C SER A 99 -5.86 1.07 -6.37
N THR A 100 -4.96 1.54 -7.25
CA THR A 100 -5.37 2.36 -8.42
C THR A 100 -6.27 1.59 -9.41
N GLU A 101 -6.16 0.27 -9.51
CA GLU A 101 -7.00 -0.54 -10.41
C GLU A 101 -8.45 -0.67 -9.95
N ARG A 102 -8.75 -0.29 -8.70
CA ARG A 102 -10.12 -0.32 -8.14
C ARG A 102 -10.96 0.89 -8.57
N HIS A 103 -10.34 1.90 -9.18
CA HIS A 103 -10.99 3.14 -9.61
C HIS A 103 -10.91 3.29 -11.13
N ALA A 104 -11.97 3.82 -11.76
CA ALA A 104 -12.05 3.96 -13.22
C ALA A 104 -10.98 4.91 -13.80
N ASP A 105 -10.50 5.87 -13.00
CA ASP A 105 -9.51 6.88 -13.35
C ASP A 105 -8.22 6.78 -12.51
N GLY A 106 -8.03 5.64 -11.83
CA GLY A 106 -6.87 5.42 -10.97
C GLY A 106 -5.58 5.40 -11.77
N ASN A 107 -4.56 6.08 -11.25
CA ASN A 107 -3.27 6.23 -11.91
C ASN A 107 -2.14 6.24 -10.87
N ILE A 108 -1.16 5.35 -11.02
CA ILE A 108 -0.06 5.21 -10.06
C ILE A 108 0.85 6.44 -10.01
N MET A 109 1.01 7.18 -11.10
CA MET A 109 1.80 8.42 -11.11
C MET A 109 1.14 9.50 -10.26
N LYS A 110 -0.20 9.62 -10.34
CA LYS A 110 -0.97 10.49 -9.44
C LYS A 110 -0.89 10.01 -8.00
N SER A 111 -1.00 8.70 -7.77
CA SER A 111 -0.90 8.10 -6.43
C SER A 111 0.46 8.41 -5.78
N ILE A 112 1.56 8.30 -6.52
CA ILE A 112 2.91 8.66 -6.04
C ILE A 112 2.97 10.15 -5.65
N GLU A 113 2.44 11.06 -6.46
CA GLU A 113 2.47 12.50 -6.15
C GLU A 113 1.62 12.85 -4.92
N ILE A 114 0.42 12.27 -4.79
CA ILE A 114 -0.43 12.46 -3.61
C ILE A 114 0.27 11.93 -2.35
N ASN A 115 0.84 10.73 -2.44
CA ASN A 115 1.48 10.08 -1.32
C ASN A 115 2.85 10.68 -0.95
N LYS A 116 3.53 11.35 -1.89
CA LYS A 116 4.75 12.13 -1.61
C LYS A 116 4.51 13.15 -0.51
N GLY A 117 3.45 13.93 -0.62
CA GLY A 117 3.06 14.89 0.42
C GLY A 117 2.57 14.20 1.70
N ARG A 118 1.72 13.18 1.56
CA ARG A 118 1.13 12.46 2.71
C ARG A 118 2.16 11.77 3.60
N PHE A 119 3.21 11.20 3.01
CA PHE A 119 4.19 10.37 3.70
C PHE A 119 5.60 10.96 3.69
N GLU A 120 5.73 12.25 3.36
CA GLU A 120 7.00 12.99 3.35
C GLU A 120 8.10 12.27 2.53
N LEU A 121 7.72 11.73 1.37
CA LEU A 121 8.66 10.97 0.54
C LEU A 121 9.69 11.92 -0.10
N SER A 122 10.95 11.48 -0.15
CA SER A 122 11.98 12.20 -0.89
C SER A 122 11.71 12.14 -2.40
N GLU A 123 12.18 13.15 -3.13
CA GLU A 123 12.04 13.17 -4.60
C GLU A 123 12.77 11.97 -5.24
N GLN A 124 13.94 11.60 -4.72
CA GLN A 124 14.70 10.45 -5.21
C GLN A 124 13.87 9.16 -5.11
N LEU A 125 13.17 8.95 -4.00
CA LEU A 125 12.32 7.78 -3.84
C LEU A 125 11.16 7.80 -4.84
N CYS A 126 10.53 8.96 -5.03
CA CYS A 126 9.47 9.14 -6.01
C CYS A 126 9.95 8.87 -7.43
N ASP A 127 11.14 9.37 -7.81
CA ASP A 127 11.76 9.10 -9.11
C ASP A 127 11.97 7.60 -9.34
N ILE A 128 12.47 6.86 -8.33
CA ILE A 128 12.66 5.40 -8.42
C ILE A 128 11.33 4.68 -8.68
N MET A 129 10.27 5.06 -7.95
CA MET A 129 8.93 4.49 -8.15
C MET A 129 8.35 4.86 -9.52
N ARG A 130 8.48 6.11 -9.97
CA ARG A 130 8.03 6.56 -11.31
C ARG A 130 8.74 5.81 -12.43
N ASN A 131 10.06 5.66 -12.33
CA ASN A 131 10.86 4.89 -13.29
C ASN A 131 10.44 3.41 -13.32
N THR A 132 10.14 2.84 -12.16
CA THR A 132 9.64 1.46 -12.04
C THR A 132 8.26 1.32 -12.69
N ALA A 133 7.34 2.25 -12.44
CA ALA A 133 6.02 2.27 -13.06
C ALA A 133 6.11 2.35 -14.59
N VAL A 134 6.93 3.24 -15.14
CA VAL A 134 7.16 3.35 -16.59
C VAL A 134 7.74 2.06 -17.16
N ARG A 135 8.75 1.47 -16.50
CA ARG A 135 9.37 0.21 -16.93
C ARG A 135 8.36 -0.95 -16.99
N LEU A 136 7.42 -1.00 -16.04
CA LEU A 136 6.39 -2.03 -15.97
C LEU A 136 5.14 -1.71 -16.83
N GLY A 137 5.09 -0.52 -17.46
CA GLY A 137 3.95 -0.07 -18.25
C GLY A 137 2.71 0.30 -17.42
N TYR A 138 2.92 0.72 -16.17
CA TYR A 138 1.86 1.12 -15.23
C TYR A 138 1.53 2.61 -15.28
N ASP A 139 2.22 3.39 -16.11
CA ASP A 139 2.10 4.84 -16.25
C ASP A 139 0.86 5.29 -17.05
N LYS A 140 0.06 4.34 -17.56
CA LYS A 140 -1.14 4.57 -18.36
C LYS A 140 -2.40 4.54 -17.52
#